data_AF-A0A6I1ZEU3-F1
#
_entry.id   AF-A0A6I1ZEU3-F1
#
_cell.length_a   1.000
_cell.length_b   1.000
_cell.length_c   1.000
_cell.angle_alpha   90.00
_cell.angle_beta   90.00
_cell.angle_gamma   90.00
#
_symmetry.space_group_name_H-M   'P 1'
#
loop_
_entity.id
_entity.type
_entity.pdbx_description
1 polymer ?
#
loop_
_entity_poly.entity_id
_entity_poly.type
_entity_poly.pdbx_seq_one_letter_code
_entity_poly.pdbx_strand_id
1 'polypeptide(L)' 'MKELGRLMTAMVTPFNEKGEVDYGQATKLALALLDSGSDGVVVVGTT' A
#
# COMPACT_ATOMS: atom_id res chain seq x y z
N MET A 1 -8.97 10.54 18.91
CA MET A 1 -8.54 10.32 17.52
C MET A 1 -7.44 9.27 17.58
N LYS A 2 -7.36 8.31 16.63
CA LYS A 2 -6.20 7.40 16.58
C LYS A 2 -5.05 8.19 15.96
N GLU A 3 -3.88 8.14 16.60
CA GLU A 3 -2.66 8.71 16.06
C GLU A 3 -2.22 7.90 14.82
N LEU A 4 -1.75 8.60 13.81
CA LEU A 4 -1.11 7.98 12.65
C LEU A 4 0.32 7.56 13.02
N GLY A 5 0.79 6.47 12.43
CA GLY A 5 2.16 6.00 12.62
C GLY A 5 3.21 7.01 12.12
N ARG A 6 4.46 6.82 12.54
CA ARG A 6 5.56 7.74 12.21
C ARG A 6 6.09 7.52 10.79
N LEU A 7 5.98 6.30 10.27
CA LEU A 7 6.40 5.93 8.92
C LEU A 7 5.22 5.41 8.11
N MET A 8 4.77 6.20 7.13
CA MET A 8 3.67 5.85 6.23
C MET A 8 4.20 5.75 4.80
N THR A 9 3.83 4.70 4.09
CA THR A 9 4.24 4.51 2.68
C THR A 9 3.09 4.83 1.74
N ALA A 10 3.30 5.76 0.79
CA ALA A 10 2.41 5.91 -0.35
C ALA A 10 2.58 4.66 -1.24
N MET A 11 1.55 3.81 -1.26
CA MET A 11 1.62 2.53 -1.93
C MET A 11 1.22 2.69 -3.39
N VAL A 12 2.06 2.18 -4.29
CA VAL A 12 1.72 2.06 -5.72
C VAL A 12 0.47 1.21 -5.91
N THR A 13 -0.33 1.50 -6.93
CA THR A 13 -1.50 0.68 -7.29
C THR A 13 -1.07 -0.41 -8.27
N PRO A 14 -1.06 -1.70 -7.89
CA PRO A 14 -0.71 -2.77 -8.80
C PRO A 14 -1.80 -2.95 -9.85
N PHE A 15 -1.39 -3.06 -11.11
CA PHE A 15 -2.27 -3.34 -12.23
C PHE A 15 -1.89 -4.67 -12.87
N ASN A 16 -2.90 -5.42 -13.33
CA ASN A 16 -2.68 -6.61 -14.14
C ASN A 16 -2.32 -6.22 -15.59
N GLU A 17 -2.01 -7.22 -16.42
CA GLU A 17 -1.64 -6.99 -17.83
C GLU A 17 -2.74 -6.32 -18.68
N LYS A 18 -3.99 -6.33 -18.20
CA LYS A 18 -5.14 -5.66 -18.84
C LYS A 18 -5.34 -4.23 -18.35
N GLY A 19 -4.49 -3.75 -17.44
CA GLY A 19 -4.63 -2.42 -16.84
C GLY A 19 -5.73 -2.33 -15.78
N GLU A 20 -6.24 -3.45 -15.28
CA GLU A 20 -7.22 -3.48 -14.18
C GLU A 20 -6.48 -3.63 -12.85
N VAL A 21 -7.06 -3.10 -11.76
CA VAL A 21 -6.44 -3.18 -10.44
C VAL A 21 -6.29 -4.63 -10.00
N ASP A 22 -5.07 -5.01 -9.65
CA ASP A 22 -4.76 -6.32 -9.07
C ASP A 22 -4.85 -6.24 -7.54
N TYR A 23 -6.05 -6.51 -7.00
CA TYR A 23 -6.30 -6.51 -5.56
C TYR A 23 -5.54 -7.61 -4.80
N GLY A 24 -5.23 -8.72 -5.48
CA GLY A 24 -4.46 -9.81 -4.88
C GLY A 24 -3.02 -9.37 -4.61
N GLN A 25 -2.38 -8.72 -5.59
CA GLN A 25 -1.08 -8.12 -5.40
C GLN A 25 -1.11 -6.89 -4.48
N ALA A 26 -2.15 -6.07 -4.52
CA ALA A 26 -2.30 -4.94 -3.61
C ALA A 26 -2.29 -5.40 -2.14
N THR A 27 -2.98 -6.51 -1.85
CA THR A 27 -2.99 -7.10 -0.50
C THR A 27 -1.61 -7.60 -0.09
N LYS A 28 -0.93 -8.33 -0.98
CA LYS A 28 0.44 -8.84 -0.71
C LYS A 28 1.43 -7.70 -0.49
N LEU A 29 1.35 -6.65 -1.30
CA LEU A 29 2.22 -5.48 -1.19
C LEU A 29 1.98 -4.72 0.12
N ALA A 30 0.72 -4.51 0.50
CA ALA A 30 0.38 -3.85 1.76
C ALA A 30 0.97 -4.61 2.96
N LEU A 31 0.83 -5.93 3.00
CA LEU A 31 1.40 -6.76 4.06
C LEU A 31 2.94 -6.69 4.07
N ALA A 32 3.58 -6.80 2.90
CA ALA A 32 5.03 -6.69 2.80
C ALA A 32 5.56 -5.33 3.27
N LEU A 33 4.84 -4.24 3.00
CA LEU A 33 5.21 -2.90 3.46
C LEU A 33 5.13 -2.78 4.98
N LEU A 34 4.09 -3.35 5.59
CA LEU A 34 3.96 -3.40 7.05
C LEU A 34 5.08 -4.25 7.66
N ASP A 35 5.35 -5.43 7.11
CA ASP A 35 6.42 -6.33 7.57
C ASP A 35 7.81 -5.70 7.42
N SER A 36 8.00 -4.81 6.43
CA SER A 36 9.24 -4.06 6.23
C SER A 36 9.44 -2.88 7.20
N GLY A 37 8.45 -2.60 8.06
CA GLY A 37 8.51 -1.57 9.10
C GLY A 37 7.70 -0.31 8.81
N SER A 38 6.85 -0.29 7.78
CA SER A 38 5.87 0.78 7.63
C SER A 38 4.79 0.64 8.71
N ASP A 39 4.42 1.74 9.35
CA ASP A 39 3.32 1.76 10.33
C ASP A 39 1.94 1.80 9.65
N GLY A 40 1.91 2.09 8.35
CA GLY A 40 0.70 2.13 7.54
C GLY A 40 0.97 2.44 6.08
N VAL A 41 -0.08 2.34 5.27
CA VAL A 41 -0.04 2.64 3.84
C VAL A 41 -1.05 3.73 3.49
N VAL A 42 -0.67 4.59 2.54
CA VAL A 42 -1.55 5.59 1.92
C VAL A 42 -1.92 5.08 0.53
N VAL A 43 -3.22 5.06 0.24
CA VAL A 43 -3.79 4.59 -1.04
C VAL A 43 -4.37 5.76 -1.82
N VAL A 44 -4.40 5.65 -3.16
CA VAL A 44 -4.94 6.69 -4.06
C VAL A 44 -4.22 8.05 -3.90
N GLY A 45 -2.97 8.01 -3.44
CA GLY A 45 -2.07 9.17 -3.41
C GLY A 45 -1.11 9.14 -4.60
N THR A 46 -0.42 10.25 -4.84
CA THR A 46 0.78 10.24 -5.69
C THR A 46 1.91 9.55 -4.92
N THR A 47 2.55 8.59 -5.56
CA THR A 47 3.74 7.89 -5.03
C THR A 47 4.93 8.22 -5.92
#